data_AF-A0A813U1V8-F1
#
_entry.id   AF-A0A813U1V8-F1
#
_cell.length_a   1.000
_cell.length_b   1.000
_cell.length_c   1.000
_cell.angle_alpha   90.00
_cell.angle_beta   90.00
_cell.angle_gamma   90.00
#
_symmetry.space_group_name_H-M   'P 1'
#
loop_
_entity.id
_entity.type
_entity.pdbx_description
1 polymer ?
#
loop_
_entity_poly.entity_id
_entity_poly.type
_entity_poly.pdbx_seq_one_letter_code
_entity_poly.pdbx_strand_id
1 'polypeptide(L)'
;MTNVQVENFPFDTYPSYVTYLQFYAFKALVLKEAFEKYRWKTKAIFYLDAGCELRSSLDPIIKAIKTHGYFLTGQKTFIINHTDNQTFVALNVSKSNFSIGKYYQVAACILGFSTNHSGFYKNILIPFIACSLNSDCIAPLTPRSLTTHRFDQSILSIIVYKAGYIVERLERFFGDFGSPFELDKIMVIFFRRWHCPKKDKLLCN
;
A
#
# COMPACT_ATOMS: atom_id res chain seq x y z
N MET A 1 -25.99 15.11 6.10
CA MET A 1 -24.62 15.17 6.66
C MET A 1 -23.69 14.55 5.63
N THR A 2 -22.71 15.29 5.16
CA THR A 2 -21.71 14.79 4.20
C THR A 2 -20.64 14.04 4.99
N ASN A 3 -20.62 12.71 4.87
CA ASN A 3 -19.62 11.84 5.50
C ASN A 3 -18.27 11.85 4.75
N VAL A 4 -17.95 12.97 4.09
CA VAL A 4 -16.77 13.15 3.24
C VAL A 4 -16.15 14.49 3.57
N GLN A 5 -14.86 14.47 3.88
CA GLN A 5 -14.05 15.65 4.13
C GLN A 5 -12.81 15.59 3.23
N VAL A 6 -12.48 16.71 2.61
CA VAL A 6 -11.19 16.89 1.91
C VAL A 6 -10.21 17.49 2.90
N GLU A 7 -8.99 16.95 2.93
CA GLU A 7 -7.92 17.43 3.78
C GLU A 7 -6.65 17.66 2.96
N ASN A 8 -5.93 18.73 3.31
CA ASN A 8 -4.62 18.99 2.74
C ASN A 8 -3.57 18.15 3.46
N PHE A 9 -2.75 17.44 2.68
CA PHE A 9 -1.58 16.77 3.22
C PHE A 9 -0.45 17.79 3.41
N PRO A 10 0.18 17.89 4.61
CA PRO A 10 1.14 18.94 4.92
C PRO A 10 2.53 18.61 4.34
N PHE A 11 2.68 18.73 3.01
CA PHE A 11 3.95 18.43 2.34
C PHE A 11 5.14 19.21 2.92
N ASP A 12 4.93 20.45 3.32
CA ASP A 12 5.98 21.35 3.81
C ASP A 12 6.59 20.93 5.15
N THR A 13 5.93 20.04 5.90
CA THR A 13 6.47 19.50 7.17
C THR A 13 7.36 18.27 6.97
N TYR A 14 7.46 17.78 5.74
CA TYR A 14 8.21 16.58 5.38
C TYR A 14 9.41 16.90 4.48
N PRO A 15 10.41 16.00 4.38
CA PRO A 15 11.53 16.21 3.47
C PRO A 15 11.06 16.52 2.05
N SER A 16 11.75 17.45 1.37
CA SER A 16 11.32 17.96 0.06
C SER A 16 11.08 16.86 -0.98
N TYR A 17 11.80 15.74 -0.90
CA TYR A 17 11.63 14.62 -1.84
C TYR A 17 10.27 13.92 -1.72
N VAL A 18 9.53 14.09 -0.63
CA VAL A 18 8.18 13.54 -0.46
C VAL A 18 7.20 14.17 -1.46
N THR A 19 7.50 15.38 -1.95
CA THR A 19 6.72 16.04 -3.01
C THR A 19 6.88 15.37 -4.38
N TYR A 20 7.92 14.54 -4.57
CA TYR A 20 8.09 13.72 -5.77
C TYR A 20 7.15 12.50 -5.72
N LEU A 21 5.88 12.73 -6.08
CA LEU A 21 4.80 11.74 -5.96
C LEU A 21 5.09 10.42 -6.70
N GLN A 22 5.99 10.41 -7.69
CA GLN A 22 6.39 9.18 -8.40
C GLN A 22 7.11 8.15 -7.50
N PHE A 23 7.66 8.56 -6.35
CA PHE A 23 8.29 7.66 -5.39
C PHE A 23 7.31 7.17 -4.31
N TYR A 24 6.08 7.67 -4.30
CA TYR A 24 5.02 7.26 -3.37
C TYR A 24 5.36 7.36 -1.88
N ALA A 25 6.43 8.08 -1.51
CA ALA A 25 6.87 8.26 -0.12
C ALA A 25 5.76 8.85 0.78
N PHE A 26 4.89 9.69 0.21
CA PHE A 26 3.79 10.32 0.94
C PHE A 26 2.76 9.33 1.50
N LYS A 27 2.62 8.12 0.95
CA LYS A 27 1.51 7.21 1.32
C LYS A 27 1.58 6.72 2.76
N ALA A 28 2.77 6.32 3.24
CA ALA A 28 2.95 5.96 4.63
C ALA A 28 2.68 7.15 5.57
N LEU A 29 2.99 8.35 5.12
CA LEU A 29 2.80 9.59 5.87
C LEU A 29 1.33 9.98 5.92
N VAL A 30 0.55 9.77 4.86
CA VAL A 30 -0.92 9.91 4.90
C VAL A 30 -1.53 8.99 5.95
N LEU A 31 -1.05 7.74 6.05
CA LEU A 31 -1.48 6.81 7.10
C LEU A 31 -1.10 7.29 8.50
N LYS A 32 0.09 7.87 8.67
CA LYS A 32 0.54 8.52 9.91
C LYS A 32 -0.42 9.64 10.30
N GLU A 33 -0.63 10.61 9.41
CA GLU A 33 -1.51 11.76 9.67
C GLU A 33 -2.94 11.31 10.01
N ALA A 34 -3.49 10.36 9.26
CA ALA A 34 -4.80 9.80 9.53
C ALA A 34 -4.84 9.10 10.90
N PHE A 35 -3.82 8.30 11.24
CA PHE A 35 -3.76 7.62 12.53
C PHE A 35 -3.67 8.60 13.69
N GLU A 36 -2.74 9.55 13.65
CA GLU A 36 -2.54 10.53 14.72
C GLU A 36 -3.79 11.36 14.96
N LYS A 37 -4.46 11.79 13.88
CA LYS A 37 -5.66 12.62 13.94
C LYS A 37 -6.91 11.85 14.39
N TYR A 38 -7.08 10.62 13.92
CA TYR A 38 -8.37 9.91 14.03
C TYR A 38 -8.37 8.71 14.97
N ARG A 39 -7.22 8.21 15.46
CA ARG A 39 -7.18 6.98 16.27
C ARG A 39 -8.09 6.99 17.50
N TRP A 40 -8.37 8.16 18.07
CA TRP A 40 -9.28 8.31 19.22
C TRP A 40 -10.76 8.45 18.85
N LYS A 41 -11.07 8.66 17.57
CA LYS A 41 -12.42 8.89 17.03
C LYS A 41 -12.95 7.72 16.21
N THR A 42 -12.07 6.89 15.65
CA THR A 42 -12.44 5.72 14.85
C THR A 42 -11.86 4.43 15.44
N LYS A 43 -12.52 3.31 15.18
CA LYS A 43 -12.05 1.96 15.55
C LYS A 43 -11.11 1.35 14.51
N ALA A 44 -11.11 1.87 13.29
CA ALA A 44 -10.31 1.38 12.20
C ALA A 44 -9.98 2.48 11.20
N ILE A 45 -8.85 2.33 10.52
CA ILE A 45 -8.44 3.13 9.38
C ILE A 45 -8.36 2.20 8.18
N PHE A 46 -8.94 2.63 7.07
CA PHE A 46 -8.88 1.94 5.80
C PHE A 46 -8.39 2.93 4.75
N TYR A 47 -7.29 2.59 4.11
CA TYR A 47 -6.67 3.38 3.06
C TYR A 47 -6.96 2.76 1.71
N LEU A 48 -7.30 3.63 0.76
CA LEU A 48 -7.55 3.29 -0.63
C LEU A 48 -6.94 4.38 -1.51
N ASP A 49 -6.07 3.99 -2.43
CA ASP A 49 -5.43 4.90 -3.37
C ASP A 49 -6.46 5.52 -4.32
N ALA A 50 -6.23 6.74 -4.80
CA ALA A 50 -7.17 7.46 -5.67
C ALA A 50 -7.37 6.79 -7.04
N GLY A 51 -6.47 5.87 -7.41
CA GLY A 51 -6.60 5.03 -8.60
C GLY A 51 -7.43 3.76 -8.42
N CYS A 52 -7.94 3.51 -7.21
CA CYS A 52 -8.75 2.34 -6.88
C CYS A 52 -10.22 2.71 -6.74
N GLU A 53 -11.09 1.73 -6.99
CA GLU A 53 -12.54 1.82 -6.92
C GLU A 53 -13.06 0.65 -6.11
N LEU A 54 -14.03 0.91 -5.23
CA LEU A 54 -14.77 -0.14 -4.54
C LEU A 54 -15.98 -0.50 -5.39
N ARG A 55 -16.10 -1.78 -5.76
CA ARG A 55 -17.22 -2.30 -6.58
C ARG A 55 -18.16 -3.22 -5.81
N SER A 56 -17.83 -3.52 -4.56
CA SER A 56 -18.65 -4.35 -3.68
C SER A 56 -18.62 -3.82 -2.25
N SER A 57 -19.39 -4.47 -1.37
CA SER A 57 -19.42 -4.13 0.05
C SER A 57 -18.02 -4.24 0.68
N LEU A 58 -17.72 -3.33 1.60
CA LEU A 58 -16.53 -3.37 2.45
C LEU A 58 -16.62 -4.43 3.56
N ASP A 59 -17.77 -5.08 3.76
CA ASP A 59 -17.99 -6.04 4.86
C ASP A 59 -16.89 -7.11 4.98
N PRO A 60 -16.38 -7.72 3.89
CA PRO A 60 -15.30 -8.69 4.00
C PRO A 60 -14.00 -8.10 4.55
N ILE A 61 -13.68 -6.86 4.17
CA ILE A 61 -12.49 -6.12 4.65
C ILE A 61 -12.70 -5.74 6.12
N ILE A 62 -13.87 -5.20 6.46
CA ILE A 62 -14.23 -4.85 7.84
C ILE A 62 -14.18 -6.09 8.73
N LYS A 63 -14.66 -7.25 8.24
CA LYS A 63 -14.57 -8.52 8.95
C LYS A 63 -13.12 -8.92 9.18
N ALA A 64 -12.26 -8.85 8.17
CA ALA A 64 -10.83 -9.13 8.33
C ALA A 64 -10.17 -8.22 9.39
N ILE A 65 -10.45 -6.91 9.37
CA ILE A 65 -9.92 -5.98 10.38
C ILE A 65 -10.45 -6.30 11.78
N LYS A 66 -11.72 -6.68 11.92
CA LYS A 66 -12.29 -7.08 13.22
C LYS A 66 -11.69 -8.38 13.74
N THR A 67 -11.43 -9.35 12.86
CA THR A 67 -10.93 -10.68 13.24
C THR A 67 -9.42 -10.68 13.49
N HIS A 68 -8.64 -10.03 12.63
CA HIS A 68 -7.17 -10.07 12.67
C HIS A 68 -6.55 -8.77 13.19
N GLY A 69 -7.33 -7.71 13.34
CA GLY A 69 -6.84 -6.37 13.63
C GLY A 69 -6.31 -5.62 12.41
N TYR A 70 -6.26 -6.25 11.23
CA TYR A 70 -5.78 -5.66 9.99
C TYR A 70 -6.35 -6.35 8.75
N PHE A 71 -6.16 -5.69 7.61
CA PHE A 71 -6.39 -6.20 6.27
C PHE A 71 -5.22 -5.78 5.37
N LEU A 72 -4.58 -6.77 4.78
CA LEU A 72 -3.51 -6.64 3.80
C LEU A 72 -3.83 -7.61 2.68
N THR A 73 -3.57 -7.24 1.43
CA THR A 73 -3.83 -8.11 0.28
C THR A 73 -2.62 -8.16 -0.64
N GLY A 74 -2.47 -9.27 -1.36
CA GLY A 74 -1.35 -9.51 -2.28
C GLY A 74 -1.63 -9.04 -3.71
N GLN A 75 -0.57 -9.08 -4.50
CA GLN A 75 -0.56 -9.03 -5.97
C GLN A 75 0.08 -10.31 -6.51
N LYS A 76 -0.08 -10.58 -7.82
CA LYS A 76 0.52 -11.76 -8.47
C LYS A 76 2.04 -11.73 -8.54
N THR A 77 2.66 -10.56 -8.43
CA THR A 77 4.12 -10.41 -8.55
C THR A 77 4.88 -10.68 -7.25
N PHE A 78 6.12 -11.14 -7.35
CA PHE A 78 6.97 -11.48 -6.20
C PHE A 78 7.80 -10.29 -5.70
N ILE A 79 8.15 -10.29 -4.40
CA ILE A 79 8.95 -9.21 -3.79
C ILE A 79 10.29 -9.05 -4.51
N ILE A 80 10.99 -10.17 -4.74
CA ILE A 80 12.37 -10.15 -5.24
C ILE A 80 12.52 -9.66 -6.68
N ASN A 81 11.44 -9.67 -7.46
CA ASN A 81 11.45 -9.26 -8.87
C ASN A 81 11.37 -7.73 -9.04
N HIS A 82 10.89 -7.03 -8.01
CA HIS A 82 10.56 -5.61 -8.11
C HIS A 82 11.05 -4.82 -6.90
N THR A 83 12.05 -5.32 -6.19
CA THR A 83 12.62 -4.65 -5.03
C THR A 83 14.12 -4.57 -5.16
N ASP A 84 14.63 -3.35 -5.09
CA ASP A 84 16.06 -3.09 -5.14
C ASP A 84 16.79 -3.69 -3.93
N ASN A 85 18.04 -4.10 -4.14
CA ASN A 85 18.83 -4.71 -3.08
C ASN A 85 19.11 -3.75 -1.92
N GLN A 86 19.27 -2.45 -2.20
CA GLN A 86 19.53 -1.46 -1.16
C GLN A 86 18.32 -1.30 -0.22
N THR A 87 17.09 -1.54 -0.67
CA THR A 87 15.91 -1.54 0.22
C THR A 87 15.99 -2.68 1.25
N PHE A 88 16.47 -3.87 0.85
CA PHE A 88 16.70 -4.96 1.80
C PHE A 88 17.77 -4.60 2.84
N VAL A 89 18.86 -3.99 2.39
CA VAL A 89 19.94 -3.49 3.26
C VAL A 89 19.41 -2.43 4.23
N ALA A 90 18.68 -1.42 3.73
CA ALA A 90 18.10 -0.35 4.53
C ALA A 90 17.10 -0.86 5.59
N LEU A 91 16.37 -1.94 5.28
CA LEU A 91 15.44 -2.59 6.21
C LEU A 91 16.11 -3.65 7.10
N ASN A 92 17.43 -3.83 6.98
CA ASN A 92 18.23 -4.83 7.68
C ASN A 92 17.62 -6.24 7.57
N VAL A 93 17.40 -6.70 6.34
CA VAL A 93 16.92 -8.05 6.03
C VAL A 93 17.71 -8.60 4.84
N SER A 94 18.04 -9.89 4.85
CA SER A 94 18.63 -10.53 3.68
C SER A 94 17.58 -10.74 2.57
N LYS A 95 17.93 -10.39 1.33
CA LYS A 95 17.12 -10.73 0.15
C LYS A 95 16.88 -12.24 0.03
N SER A 96 17.83 -13.08 0.48
CA SER A 96 17.72 -14.54 0.46
C SER A 96 16.59 -15.08 1.34
N ASN A 97 16.06 -14.28 2.26
CA ASN A 97 14.91 -14.68 3.09
C ASN A 97 13.59 -14.69 2.28
N PHE A 98 13.62 -14.17 1.05
CA PHE A 98 12.47 -14.07 0.18
C PHE A 98 12.68 -14.90 -1.08
N SER A 99 11.76 -15.81 -1.34
CA SER A 99 11.75 -16.68 -2.52
C SER A 99 10.52 -16.49 -3.40
N ILE A 100 10.70 -16.76 -4.70
CA ILE A 100 9.62 -16.89 -5.68
C ILE A 100 8.65 -17.99 -5.22
N GLY A 101 7.36 -17.80 -5.48
CA GLY A 101 6.30 -18.73 -5.10
C GLY A 101 5.79 -18.58 -3.66
N LYS A 102 6.57 -17.96 -2.76
CA LYS A 102 6.23 -17.80 -1.34
C LYS A 102 5.92 -16.36 -0.93
N TYR A 103 6.71 -15.40 -1.39
CA TYR A 103 6.61 -14.00 -0.94
C TYR A 103 6.20 -13.06 -2.06
N TYR A 104 4.95 -12.61 -1.98
CA TYR A 104 4.31 -11.79 -2.99
C TYR A 104 4.37 -10.33 -2.60
N GLN A 105 4.20 -9.44 -3.58
CA GLN A 105 4.03 -8.04 -3.30
C GLN A 105 2.70 -7.81 -2.58
N VAL A 106 2.73 -7.01 -1.51
CA VAL A 106 1.54 -6.48 -0.84
C VAL A 106 1.02 -5.30 -1.65
N ALA A 107 -0.28 -5.21 -1.86
CA ALA A 107 -0.91 -4.12 -2.59
C ALA A 107 -0.93 -2.82 -1.77
N ALA A 108 0.11 -1.99 -1.87
CA ALA A 108 0.22 -0.73 -1.11
C ALA A 108 -0.82 0.34 -1.48
N CYS A 109 -1.64 0.08 -2.49
CA CYS A 109 -2.81 0.90 -2.82
C CYS A 109 -4.00 0.66 -1.89
N ILE A 110 -3.98 -0.41 -1.08
CA ILE A 110 -5.08 -0.75 -0.18
C ILE A 110 -4.56 -1.46 1.07
N LEU A 111 -4.97 -0.97 2.23
CA LEU A 111 -4.77 -1.64 3.50
C LEU A 111 -5.73 -1.10 4.53
N GLY A 112 -5.97 -1.87 5.59
CA GLY A 112 -6.73 -1.40 6.73
C GLY A 112 -6.21 -1.98 8.03
N PHE A 113 -6.46 -1.29 9.14
CA PHE A 113 -6.05 -1.73 10.46
C PHE A 113 -6.91 -1.12 11.55
N SER A 114 -7.05 -1.86 12.64
CA SER A 114 -7.69 -1.40 13.86
C SER A 114 -6.81 -0.39 14.57
N THR A 115 -7.40 0.71 15.03
CA THR A 115 -6.67 1.76 15.76
C THR A 115 -6.18 1.29 17.13
N ASN A 116 -6.75 0.19 17.64
CA ASN A 116 -6.35 -0.46 18.89
C ASN A 116 -5.32 -1.59 18.70
N HIS A 117 -4.97 -1.94 17.46
CA HIS A 117 -3.99 -3.00 17.18
C HIS A 117 -2.55 -2.45 17.27
N SER A 118 -2.04 -2.34 18.49
CA SER A 118 -0.71 -1.76 18.80
C SER A 118 0.42 -2.41 18.00
N GLY A 119 0.34 -3.72 17.75
CA GLY A 119 1.32 -4.45 16.95
C GLY A 119 1.40 -3.99 15.50
N PHE A 120 0.30 -3.54 14.90
CA PHE A 120 0.29 -3.13 13.47
C PHE A 120 0.97 -1.77 13.35
N TYR A 121 0.62 -0.84 14.23
CA TYR A 121 1.29 0.45 14.27
C TYR A 121 2.80 0.28 14.52
N LYS A 122 3.19 -0.48 15.54
CA LYS A 122 4.59 -0.68 15.91
C LYS A 122 5.41 -1.44 14.86
N ASN A 123 4.87 -2.53 14.33
CA ASN A 123 5.64 -3.46 13.50
C ASN A 123 5.51 -3.16 12.00
N ILE A 124 4.47 -2.42 11.58
CA ILE A 124 4.23 -2.08 10.18
C ILE A 124 4.35 -0.59 9.94
N LEU A 125 3.54 0.24 10.59
CA LEU A 125 3.47 1.66 10.27
C LEU A 125 4.75 2.41 10.65
N ILE A 126 5.30 2.23 11.84
CA ILE A 126 6.55 2.88 12.25
C ILE A 126 7.69 2.61 11.27
N PRO A 127 8.05 1.36 10.93
CA PRO A 127 9.14 1.11 9.97
C PRO A 127 8.79 1.58 8.56
N PHE A 128 7.52 1.56 8.16
CA PHE A 128 7.10 2.06 6.86
C PHE A 128 7.27 3.58 6.76
N ILE A 129 6.84 4.31 7.79
CA ILE A 129 7.04 5.75 7.95
C ILE A 129 8.54 6.08 7.96
N ALA A 130 9.34 5.37 8.76
CA ALA A 130 10.78 5.61 8.86
C ALA A 130 11.47 5.46 7.49
N CYS A 131 11.11 4.44 6.72
CA CYS A 131 11.65 4.25 5.37
C CYS A 131 11.14 5.32 4.40
N SER A 132 9.88 5.74 4.49
CA SER A 132 9.35 6.86 3.68
C SER A 132 10.01 8.21 4.00
N LEU A 133 10.51 8.39 5.23
CA LEU A 133 11.29 9.55 5.68
C LEU A 133 12.80 9.45 5.36
N ASN A 134 13.22 8.40 4.65
CA ASN A 134 14.59 8.25 4.15
C ASN A 134 14.58 7.97 2.64
N SER A 135 15.11 8.92 1.84
CA SER A 135 15.17 8.79 0.37
C SER A 135 15.91 7.54 -0.10
N ASP A 136 16.93 7.12 0.63
CA ASP A 136 17.78 5.97 0.29
C ASP A 136 17.10 4.65 0.67
N CYS A 137 16.08 4.70 1.52
CA CYS A 137 15.25 3.54 1.82
C CYS A 137 14.07 3.43 0.83
N ILE A 138 13.31 4.52 0.66
CA ILE A 138 12.11 4.59 -0.20
C ILE A 138 12.40 4.53 -1.69
N ALA A 139 13.54 5.06 -2.13
CA ALA A 139 13.92 5.14 -3.53
C ALA A 139 15.45 5.13 -3.73
N PRO A 140 16.15 4.04 -3.34
CA PRO A 140 17.62 3.93 -3.36
C PRO A 140 18.30 4.06 -4.74
N LEU A 141 17.59 3.71 -5.82
CA LEU A 141 18.18 3.59 -7.15
C LEU A 141 18.40 4.93 -7.84
N THR A 142 19.36 4.94 -8.77
CA THR A 142 19.49 5.92 -9.85
C THR A 142 19.85 5.17 -11.15
N PRO A 143 18.98 5.12 -12.18
CA PRO A 143 17.68 5.78 -12.28
C PRO A 143 16.58 5.07 -11.47
N ARG A 144 15.67 5.87 -10.89
CA ARG A 144 14.49 5.40 -10.16
C ARG A 144 13.42 4.94 -11.15
N SER A 145 13.10 3.66 -11.18
CA SER A 145 12.11 3.08 -12.11
C SER A 145 11.20 2.05 -11.43
N LEU A 146 9.93 2.04 -11.81
CA LEU A 146 8.94 1.04 -11.39
C LEU A 146 9.24 -0.36 -11.92
N THR A 147 10.06 -0.47 -12.96
CA THR A 147 10.48 -1.78 -13.50
C THR A 147 11.41 -2.51 -12.54
N THR A 148 12.29 -1.78 -11.86
CA THR A 148 13.32 -2.32 -10.96
C THR A 148 12.92 -2.23 -9.50
N HIS A 149 12.17 -1.20 -9.10
CA HIS A 149 11.78 -0.96 -7.72
C HIS A 149 10.37 -0.36 -7.61
N ARG A 150 9.49 -1.00 -6.83
CA ARG A 150 8.12 -0.51 -6.61
C ARG A 150 7.94 0.35 -5.36
N PHE A 151 9.01 1.00 -4.90
CA PHE A 151 8.98 2.02 -3.85
C PHE A 151 8.20 1.58 -2.60
N ASP A 152 7.12 2.29 -2.25
CA ASP A 152 6.22 2.02 -1.13
C ASP A 152 5.76 0.57 -1.05
N GLN A 153 5.45 -0.02 -2.21
CA GLN A 153 5.00 -1.40 -2.32
C GLN A 153 6.08 -2.40 -1.90
N SER A 154 7.31 -2.20 -2.37
CA SER A 154 8.47 -3.03 -2.01
C SER A 154 8.70 -3.04 -0.51
N ILE A 155 8.62 -1.86 0.11
CA ILE A 155 8.91 -1.66 1.52
C ILE A 155 7.82 -2.26 2.38
N LEU A 156 6.56 -1.93 2.09
CA LEU A 156 5.42 -2.51 2.80
C LEU A 156 5.49 -4.04 2.75
N SER A 157 5.81 -4.60 1.59
CA SER A 157 5.92 -6.05 1.43
C SER A 157 7.01 -6.65 2.34
N ILE A 158 8.23 -6.11 2.30
CA ILE A 158 9.33 -6.62 3.16
C ILE A 158 8.94 -6.53 4.64
N ILE A 159 8.40 -5.38 5.07
CA ILE A 159 8.04 -5.14 6.47
C ILE A 159 6.95 -6.11 6.94
N VAL A 160 5.88 -6.29 6.15
CA VAL A 160 4.76 -7.19 6.47
C VAL A 160 5.23 -8.62 6.67
N TYR A 161 6.02 -9.15 5.73
CA TYR A 161 6.51 -10.53 5.83
C TYR A 161 7.59 -10.69 6.90
N LYS A 162 8.47 -9.69 7.09
CA LYS A 162 9.45 -9.68 8.21
C LYS A 162 8.75 -9.74 9.57
N ALA A 163 7.60 -9.07 9.69
CA ALA A 163 6.83 -9.01 10.92
C ALA A 163 5.86 -10.21 11.10
N GLY A 164 5.82 -11.16 10.15
CA GLY A 164 4.99 -12.37 10.25
C GLY A 164 3.50 -12.15 10.02
N TYR A 165 3.11 -11.06 9.35
CA TYR A 165 1.70 -10.77 9.06
C TYR A 165 1.18 -11.60 7.90
N ILE A 166 -0.09 -11.99 7.99
CA ILE A 166 -0.77 -12.75 6.93
C ILE A 166 -1.21 -11.76 5.84
N VAL A 167 -0.92 -12.10 4.59
CA VAL A 167 -1.36 -11.32 3.43
C VAL A 167 -2.50 -12.06 2.77
N GLU A 168 -3.65 -11.42 2.62
CA GLU A 168 -4.83 -12.05 2.07
C GLU A 168 -4.63 -12.37 0.60
N ARG A 169 -4.99 -13.61 0.22
CA ARG A 169 -4.66 -14.17 -1.11
C ARG A 169 -5.85 -14.45 -2.01
N LEU A 170 -7.07 -14.18 -1.55
CA LEU A 170 -8.24 -14.33 -2.39
C LEU A 170 -8.19 -13.36 -3.58
N GLU A 171 -8.37 -13.90 -4.79
CA GLU A 171 -8.29 -13.13 -6.05
C GLU A 171 -9.26 -11.94 -6.08
N ARG A 172 -10.40 -12.04 -5.38
CA ARG A 172 -11.36 -10.94 -5.23
C ARG A 172 -10.81 -9.67 -4.57
N PHE A 173 -9.67 -9.79 -3.88
CA PHE A 173 -8.96 -8.69 -3.25
C PHE A 173 -7.63 -8.38 -3.94
N PHE A 174 -7.25 -9.11 -4.99
CA PHE A 174 -5.95 -8.91 -5.61
C PHE A 174 -5.84 -7.52 -6.18
N GLY A 175 -4.71 -6.90 -5.83
CA GLY A 175 -4.34 -5.57 -6.23
C GLY A 175 -3.83 -5.46 -7.67
N ASP A 176 -4.24 -6.33 -8.60
CA ASP A 176 -3.55 -6.50 -9.88
C ASP A 176 -4.11 -5.62 -11.00
N PHE A 177 -3.20 -4.98 -11.73
CA PHE A 177 -3.50 -4.00 -12.78
C PHE A 177 -3.93 -4.62 -14.13
N GLY A 178 -4.12 -5.93 -14.22
CA GLY A 178 -4.22 -6.65 -15.50
C GLY A 178 -5.29 -7.74 -15.57
N SER A 179 -6.26 -7.81 -14.65
CA SER A 179 -7.33 -8.78 -14.80
C SER A 179 -8.46 -8.22 -15.68
N PRO A 180 -8.82 -8.91 -16.77
CA PRO A 180 -9.91 -8.48 -17.66
C PRO A 180 -11.28 -8.60 -16.97
N PHE A 181 -12.24 -7.89 -17.55
CA PHE A 181 -13.67 -7.69 -17.25
C PHE A 181 -14.48 -8.87 -16.66
N GLU A 182 -13.99 -10.11 -16.65
CA GLU A 182 -14.72 -11.27 -16.12
C GLU A 182 -14.78 -11.35 -14.58
N LEU A 183 -13.87 -10.68 -13.87
CA LEU A 183 -13.89 -10.65 -12.40
C LEU A 183 -14.84 -9.60 -11.79
N ASP A 184 -15.53 -8.81 -12.62
CA ASP A 184 -16.32 -7.63 -12.19
C ASP A 184 -17.48 -7.96 -11.24
N LYS A 185 -17.94 -9.22 -11.19
CA LYS A 185 -19.02 -9.64 -10.28
C LYS A 185 -18.55 -10.12 -8.90
N ILE A 186 -17.24 -10.35 -8.72
CA ILE A 186 -16.69 -10.98 -7.50
C ILE A 186 -15.66 -10.07 -6.82
N MET A 187 -15.04 -9.13 -7.55
CA MET A 187 -14.03 -8.22 -7.00
C MET A 187 -14.61 -7.19 -6.04
N VAL A 188 -13.97 -7.05 -4.88
CA VAL A 188 -14.27 -5.97 -3.93
C VAL A 188 -13.61 -4.68 -4.38
N ILE A 189 -12.45 -4.75 -5.03
CA ILE A 189 -11.64 -3.59 -5.44
C ILE A 189 -11.25 -3.70 -6.91
N PHE A 190 -11.34 -2.58 -7.62
CA PHE A 190 -11.03 -2.44 -9.04
C PHE A 190 -10.02 -1.29 -9.26
N PHE A 191 -9.11 -1.40 -10.23
CA PHE A 191 -8.10 -0.36 -10.52
C PHE A 191 -8.47 0.43 -11.78
N ARG A 192 -8.68 1.74 -11.66
CA ARG A 192 -9.11 2.61 -12.77
C ARG A 192 -8.02 2.97 -13.78
N ARG A 193 -6.74 2.71 -13.49
CA ARG A 193 -5.62 3.27 -14.28
C ARG A 193 -5.66 2.98 -15.79
N TRP A 194 -6.36 1.92 -16.21
CA TRP A 194 -6.45 1.53 -17.63
C TRP A 194 -7.75 1.91 -18.32
N HIS A 195 -8.83 2.17 -17.57
CA HIS A 195 -10.12 2.54 -18.18
C HIS A 195 -10.27 4.04 -18.41
N CYS A 196 -9.40 4.88 -17.83
CA CYS A 196 -9.28 6.27 -18.21
C CYS A 196 -7.81 6.72 -18.02
N PRO A 197 -6.96 6.69 -19.06
CA PRO A 197 -5.60 7.19 -18.98
C PRO A 197 -5.64 8.66 -18.51
N LYS A 198 -4.78 9.01 -17.55
CA LYS A 198 -4.65 10.40 -17.08
C LYS A 198 -4.38 11.30 -18.29
N LYS A 199 -5.40 12.10 -18.65
CA LYS A 199 -5.50 13.22 -19.61
C LYS A 199 -4.87 13.16 -21.01
N ASP A 200 -4.03 12.18 -21.35
CA ASP A 200 -3.36 12.17 -22.65
C ASP A 200 -3.92 11.15 -23.64
N LYS A 201 -5.01 10.45 -23.29
CA LYS A 201 -5.72 9.58 -24.25
C LYS A 201 -7.23 9.74 -24.09
N LEU A 202 -7.82 10.42 -25.06
CA LEU A 202 -9.25 10.51 -25.36
C LEU A 202 -9.85 9.12 -25.58
N LEU A 203 -10.13 8.35 -24.53
CA LEU A 203 -10.88 7.09 -24.63
C LEU A 203 -11.68 6.87 -23.35
N CYS A 204 -12.62 7.78 -23.07
CA CYS A 204 -13.70 7.59 -22.10
C CYS A 204 -14.95 8.29 -22.64
N ASN A 205 -15.62 7.65 -23.61
CA ASN A 205 -17.02 7.90 -23.95
C ASN A 205 -17.84 6.75 -23.37
#